data_AF-A0A7C0V1I6-F1
#
_entry.id   AF-A0A7C0V1I6-F1
#
_cell.length_a   1.000
_cell.length_b   1.000
_cell.length_c   1.000
_cell.angle_alpha   90.00
_cell.angle_beta   90.00
_cell.angle_gamma   90.00
#
_symmetry.space_group_name_H-M   'P 1'
#
loop_
_entity.id
_entity.type
_entity.pdbx_description
1 polymer ?
#
loop_
_entity_poly.entity_id
_entity_poly.type
_entity_poly.pdbx_seq_one_letter_code
_entity_poly.pdbx_strand_id
1 'polypeptide(L)'
;MEYKVGFSLYFWCGWLGYCSVADVKRRLGIAEGDQSYDEELSELVEEASCIIDSLVSSYVETPLNPVPELLRHACANIAAGLFRRRRAPPDEKSVLFQLGLDEVDIFLRSLKSGEVSGV
;
A
#
# COMPACT_ATOMS: atom_id res chain seq x y z
N MET A 1 -23.25 9.90 -13.69
CA MET A 1 -22.53 8.62 -13.62
C MET A 1 -22.02 8.49 -12.20
N GLU A 2 -22.84 7.90 -11.33
CA GLU A 2 -22.49 7.65 -9.93
C GLU A 2 -21.55 6.45 -9.89
N TYR A 3 -20.29 6.67 -9.51
CA TYR A 3 -19.38 5.60 -9.13
C TYR A 3 -19.87 5.06 -7.78
N LYS A 4 -20.72 4.03 -7.82
CA LYS A 4 -20.98 3.17 -6.67
C LYS A 4 -19.75 2.29 -6.43
N VAL A 5 -18.69 2.91 -5.90
CA VAL A 5 -17.67 2.18 -5.14
C VAL A 5 -18.36 1.72 -3.87
N GLY A 6 -18.88 0.50 -3.90
CA GLY A 6 -19.31 -0.21 -2.70
C GLY A 6 -18.08 -0.46 -1.84
N PHE A 7 -17.71 0.54 -1.04
CA PHE A 7 -16.74 0.42 0.03
C PHE A 7 -17.35 -0.56 1.04
N SER A 8 -16.96 -1.84 0.90
CA SER A 8 -17.39 -2.89 1.80
C SER A 8 -16.92 -2.53 3.20
N LEU A 9 -17.87 -2.14 4.04
CA LEU A 9 -17.72 -1.72 5.44
C LEU A 9 -17.31 -2.89 6.37
N TYR A 10 -16.43 -3.78 5.92
CA TYR A 10 -15.65 -4.65 6.82
C TYR A 10 -14.37 -3.90 7.24
N PHE A 11 -14.56 -2.67 7.71
CA PHE A 11 -13.55 -1.83 8.30
C PHE A 11 -13.62 -2.07 9.81
N TRP A 12 -12.62 -2.78 10.36
CA TRP A 12 -12.21 -2.92 11.76
C TRP A 12 -12.05 -4.36 12.28
N CYS A 13 -10.88 -4.55 12.91
CA CYS A 13 -10.49 -5.60 13.85
C CYS A 13 -9.72 -6.80 13.25
N GLY A 14 -8.43 -6.59 12.97
CA GLY A 14 -7.43 -7.68 12.91
C GLY A 14 -6.43 -7.64 11.74
N TRP A 15 -6.59 -6.73 10.77
CA TRP A 15 -5.68 -6.68 9.62
C TRP A 15 -4.42 -5.85 9.91
N LEU A 16 -3.24 -6.48 9.90
CA LEU A 16 -1.94 -5.85 10.14
C LEU A 16 -1.38 -5.02 8.96
N GLY A 17 -2.20 -4.82 7.91
CA GLY A 17 -1.76 -4.19 6.66
C GLY A 17 -0.81 -5.10 5.85
N TYR A 18 -0.46 -4.66 4.64
CA TYR A 18 0.51 -5.36 3.79
C TYR A 18 1.98 -5.13 4.22
N CYS A 19 2.22 -4.20 5.14
CA CYS A 19 3.55 -3.82 5.60
C CYS A 19 3.50 -3.39 7.07
N SER A 20 4.66 -3.35 7.74
CA SER A 20 4.78 -2.90 9.13
C SER A 20 5.10 -1.41 9.24
N VAL A 21 4.80 -0.80 10.39
CA VAL A 21 5.24 0.58 10.70
C VAL A 21 6.77 0.73 10.59
N ALA A 22 7.53 -0.29 10.98
CA ALA A 22 8.98 -0.30 10.84
C ALA A 22 9.43 -0.22 9.36
N ASP A 23 8.72 -0.86 8.43
CA ASP A 23 8.99 -0.75 7.00
C ASP A 23 8.84 0.70 6.52
N VAL A 24 7.81 1.40 7.00
CA VAL A 24 7.56 2.80 6.65
C VAL A 24 8.60 3.73 7.26
N LYS A 25 8.96 3.55 8.54
CA LYS A 25 10.02 4.31 9.22
C LYS A 25 11.34 4.24 8.46
N ARG A 26 11.73 3.05 7.98
CA ARG A 26 12.94 2.87 7.16
C ARG A 26 12.92 3.69 5.87
N ARG A 27 11.76 3.86 5.22
CA ARG A 27 11.62 4.69 4.01
C ARG A 27 11.65 6.19 4.31
N LEU A 28 11.18 6.58 5.49
CA LEU A 28 11.14 7.97 5.94
C LEU A 28 12.45 8.44 6.58
N GLY A 29 13.36 7.53 6.92
CA GLY A 29 14.57 7.84 7.68
C GLY A 29 14.30 8.15 9.15
N ILE A 30 13.18 7.65 9.69
CA ILE A 30 12.80 7.78 11.10
C ILE A 30 13.47 6.64 11.88
N ALA A 31 14.01 6.95 13.06
CA ALA A 31 14.63 5.94 13.92
C ALA A 31 13.58 4.91 14.39
N GLU A 32 13.93 3.63 14.44
CA GLU A 32 12.97 2.57 14.81
C GLU A 32 12.38 2.77 16.21
N GLY A 33 13.17 3.28 17.16
CA GLY A 33 12.74 3.59 18.52
C GLY A 33 11.97 4.91 18.68
N ASP A 34 11.87 5.73 17.62
CA ASP A 34 11.03 6.93 17.65
C ASP A 34 9.56 6.55 17.50
N GLN A 35 8.76 6.83 18.52
CA GLN A 35 7.33 6.49 18.56
C GLN A 35 6.41 7.68 18.22
N SER A 36 6.96 8.84 17.89
CA SER A 36 6.22 10.10 17.70
C SER A 36 5.15 10.03 16.61
N TYR A 37 5.30 9.10 15.67
CA TYR A 37 4.42 8.95 14.51
C TYR A 37 3.77 7.56 14.41
N ASP A 38 3.92 6.68 15.40
CA ASP A 38 3.55 5.26 15.23
C ASP A 38 2.06 5.06 14.94
N GLU A 39 1.20 5.81 15.62
CA GLU A 39 -0.24 5.80 15.39
C GLU A 39 -0.59 6.28 13.97
N GLU A 40 -0.08 7.45 13.57
CA GLU A 40 -0.29 7.99 12.22
C GLU A 40 0.26 7.05 11.14
N LEU A 41 1.43 6.45 11.35
CA LEU A 41 2.03 5.51 10.41
C LEU A 41 1.19 4.21 10.32
N SER A 42 0.58 3.77 11.42
CA SER A 42 -0.34 2.63 11.41
C SER A 42 -1.57 2.92 10.56
N GLU A 43 -2.20 4.08 10.74
CA GLU A 43 -3.34 4.51 9.91
C GLU A 43 -2.97 4.61 8.43
N LEU A 44 -1.76 5.11 8.13
CA LEU A 44 -1.25 5.22 6.76
C LEU A 44 -0.95 3.85 6.13
N VAL A 45 -0.53 2.87 6.94
CA VAL A 45 -0.35 1.47 6.49
C VAL A 45 -1.71 0.87 6.13
N GLU A 46 -2.74 1.11 6.93
CA GLU A 46 -4.11 0.69 6.63
C GLU A 46 -4.61 1.34 5.34
N GLU A 47 -4.46 2.66 5.21
CA GLU A 47 -4.84 3.41 4.00
C GLU A 47 -4.11 2.88 2.76
N ALA A 48 -2.79 2.67 2.85
CA ALA A 48 -1.99 2.10 1.79
C ALA A 48 -2.44 0.68 1.40
N SER A 49 -2.83 -0.13 2.39
CA SER A 49 -3.32 -1.49 2.14
C SER A 49 -4.65 -1.49 1.41
N CYS A 50 -5.58 -0.61 1.81
CA CYS A 50 -6.85 -0.44 1.09
C CYS A 50 -6.66 0.06 -0.34
N ILE A 51 -5.67 0.93 -0.59
CA ILE A 51 -5.31 1.36 -1.95
C ILE A 51 -4.84 0.15 -2.76
N ILE A 52 -3.93 -0.68 -2.22
CA ILE A 52 -3.45 -1.89 -2.91
C ILE A 52 -4.61 -2.84 -3.21
N ASP A 53 -5.46 -3.13 -2.22
CA ASP A 53 -6.64 -4.00 -2.40
C ASP A 53 -7.56 -3.49 -3.50
N SER A 54 -7.81 -2.18 -3.53
CA SER A 54 -8.64 -1.57 -4.56
C SER A 54 -8.04 -1.72 -5.96
N LEU A 55 -6.71 -1.77 -6.08
CA LEU A 55 -6.02 -1.94 -7.37
C LEU A 55 -5.95 -3.39 -7.83
N VAL A 56 -5.83 -4.34 -6.89
CA VAL A 56 -5.58 -5.76 -7.21
C VAL A 56 -6.82 -6.65 -7.10
N SER A 57 -7.87 -6.23 -6.38
CA SER A 57 -9.12 -7.01 -6.15
C SER A 57 -9.86 -7.44 -7.42
N SER A 58 -9.63 -6.76 -8.54
CA SER A 58 -10.17 -7.17 -9.85
C SER A 58 -9.42 -8.34 -10.50
N TYR A 59 -8.26 -8.71 -9.97
CA TYR A 59 -7.36 -9.73 -10.53
C TYR A 59 -7.15 -10.92 -9.58
N VAL A 60 -7.18 -10.69 -8.27
CA VAL A 60 -6.94 -11.69 -7.23
C VAL A 60 -7.89 -11.49 -6.06
N GLU A 61 -8.13 -12.55 -5.29
CA GLU A 61 -8.85 -12.45 -4.04
C GLU A 61 -8.02 -11.66 -3.02
N THR A 62 -8.66 -10.63 -2.45
CA THR A 62 -8.08 -9.76 -1.44
C THR A 62 -8.77 -9.98 -0.09
N PRO A 63 -8.04 -9.86 1.02
CA PRO A 63 -6.64 -9.45 1.07
C PRO A 63 -5.67 -10.62 0.91
N LEU A 64 -4.49 -10.39 0.30
CA LEU A 64 -3.54 -11.45 -0.04
C LEU A 64 -2.82 -11.98 1.21
N ASN A 65 -2.82 -13.31 1.38
CA ASN A 65 -2.06 -14.00 2.42
C ASN A 65 -1.50 -15.34 1.89
N PRO A 66 -0.18 -15.56 1.88
CA PRO A 66 0.88 -14.66 2.34
C PRO A 66 1.03 -13.41 1.46
N VAL A 67 1.48 -12.30 2.07
CA VAL A 67 1.71 -11.04 1.36
C VAL A 67 2.93 -11.17 0.44
N PRO A 68 2.81 -10.96 -0.88
CA PRO A 68 3.95 -10.93 -1.78
C PRO A 68 4.94 -9.84 -1.38
N GLU A 69 6.24 -10.14 -1.47
CA GLU A 69 7.31 -9.19 -1.12
C GLU A 69 7.18 -7.85 -1.86
N LEU A 70 6.80 -7.90 -3.14
CA LEU A 70 6.59 -6.70 -3.94
C LEU A 70 5.44 -5.82 -3.40
N LEU A 71 4.34 -6.43 -2.94
CA LEU A 71 3.23 -5.70 -2.33
C LEU A 71 3.56 -5.16 -0.94
N ARG A 72 4.42 -5.86 -0.18
CA ARG A 72 4.96 -5.34 1.09
C ARG A 72 5.80 -4.08 0.86
N HIS A 73 6.64 -4.06 -0.17
CA HIS A 73 7.40 -2.87 -0.55
C HIS A 73 6.51 -1.74 -1.06
N ALA A 74 5.53 -2.07 -1.90
CA ALA A 74 4.56 -1.11 -2.40
C ALA A 74 3.79 -0.44 -1.26
N CYS A 75 3.30 -1.22 -0.31
CA CYS A 75 2.60 -0.72 0.87
C CYS A 75 3.47 0.28 1.64
N ALA A 76 4.73 -0.07 1.93
CA ALA A 76 5.62 0.81 2.68
C ALA A 76 5.91 2.12 1.93
N ASN A 77 6.07 2.06 0.62
CA ASN A 77 6.29 3.21 -0.25
C ASN A 77 5.06 4.12 -0.34
N ILE A 78 3.87 3.54 -0.51
CA ILE A 78 2.60 4.27 -0.54
C ILE A 78 2.37 4.97 0.80
N ALA A 79 2.50 4.26 1.93
CA ALA A 79 2.33 4.82 3.26
C ALA A 79 3.33 5.96 3.54
N ALA A 80 4.62 5.76 3.24
CA ALA A 80 5.63 6.80 3.36
C ALA A 80 5.35 7.99 2.43
N GLY A 81 4.84 7.70 1.24
CA GLY A 81 4.46 8.69 0.26
C GLY A 81 3.30 9.57 0.74
N LEU A 82 2.27 8.97 1.33
CA LEU A 82 1.14 9.66 1.96
C LEU A 82 1.59 10.53 3.15
N PHE A 83 2.45 9.99 4.03
CA PHE A 83 3.02 10.73 5.16
C PHE A 83 3.70 12.03 4.72
N ARG A 84 4.50 11.95 3.64
CA ARG A 84 5.17 13.12 3.06
C ARG A 84 4.18 14.10 2.43
N ARG A 85 3.18 13.60 1.69
CA ARG A 85 2.15 14.47 1.07
C ARG A 85 1.38 15.28 2.10
N ARG A 86 1.09 14.72 3.28
CA ARG A 86 0.43 15.44 4.38
C ARG A 86 1.27 16.61 4.91
N ARG A 87 2.59 16.61 4.66
CA ARG A 87 3.56 17.62 5.14
C ARG A 87 4.15 18.49 4.04
N ALA A 88 3.95 18.12 2.77
CA ALA A 88 4.48 18.82 1.61
C ALA A 88 3.51 19.92 1.12
N PRO A 89 4.00 20.92 0.37
CA PRO A 89 3.14 21.86 -0.33
C PRO A 89 2.17 21.12 -1.29
N PRO A 90 0.97 21.66 -1.57
CA PRO A 90 -0.09 20.96 -2.30
C PRO A 90 0.30 20.39 -3.67
N ASP A 91 1.27 21.01 -4.34
CA ASP A 91 1.68 20.68 -5.71
C ASP A 91 2.90 19.75 -5.77
N GLU A 92 3.48 19.37 -4.62
CA GLU A 92 4.66 18.51 -4.60
C GLU A 92 4.28 17.04 -4.76
N LYS A 93 4.68 16.45 -5.88
CA LYS A 93 4.49 15.01 -6.13
C LYS A 93 5.39 14.21 -5.21
N SER A 94 4.80 13.25 -4.49
CA SER A 94 5.56 12.32 -3.67
C SER A 94 6.13 11.18 -4.50
N VAL A 95 7.45 11.21 -4.71
CA VAL A 95 8.21 10.18 -5.44
C VAL A 95 7.97 8.78 -4.86
N LEU A 96 7.89 8.67 -3.53
CA LEU A 96 7.63 7.39 -2.84
C LEU A 96 6.23 6.86 -3.15
N PHE A 97 5.23 7.74 -3.20
CA PHE A 97 3.87 7.34 -3.54
C PHE A 97 3.81 6.76 -4.95
N GLN A 98 4.43 7.45 -5.93
CA GLN A 98 4.48 6.96 -7.31
C GLN A 98 5.23 5.63 -7.41
N LEU A 99 6.38 5.52 -6.75
CA LEU A 99 7.17 4.28 -6.75
C LEU A 99 6.36 3.09 -6.23
N GLY A 100 5.58 3.27 -5.16
CA GLY A 100 4.72 2.21 -4.63
C GLY A 100 3.61 1.80 -5.59
N LEU A 101 3.02 2.75 -6.34
CA LEU A 101 2.04 2.42 -7.39
C LEU A 101 2.68 1.65 -8.55
N ASP A 102 3.90 2.02 -8.95
CA ASP A 102 4.64 1.34 -10.01
C ASP A 102 4.96 -0.11 -9.60
N GLU A 103 5.29 -0.35 -8.33
CA GLU A 103 5.50 -1.70 -7.78
C GLU A 103 4.22 -2.56 -7.82
N VAL A 104 3.05 -1.99 -7.53
CA VAL A 104 1.75 -2.68 -7.70
C VAL A 104 1.49 -3.02 -9.17
N ASP A 105 1.77 -2.10 -10.09
CA ASP A 105 1.60 -2.35 -11.53
C ASP A 105 2.52 -3.47 -12.02
N ILE A 106 3.77 -3.52 -11.56
CA ILE A 106 4.69 -4.63 -11.84
C ILE A 106 4.12 -5.95 -11.32
N PHE A 107 3.55 -5.97 -10.11
CA PHE A 107 2.88 -7.16 -9.58
C PHE A 107 1.73 -7.62 -10.48
N LEU A 108 0.85 -6.70 -10.89
CA LEU A 108 -0.28 -7.01 -11.78
C LEU A 108 0.18 -7.54 -13.15
N ARG A 109 1.26 -6.99 -13.70
CA ARG A 109 1.86 -7.50 -14.95
C ARG A 109 2.42 -8.91 -14.77
N SER A 110 3.01 -9.20 -13.61
CA SER A 110 3.53 -10.54 -13.31
C SER A 110 2.42 -11.59 -13.26
N LEU A 111 1.24 -11.22 -12.74
CA LEU A 111 0.07 -12.11 -12.74
C LEU A 111 -0.39 -12.43 -14.18
N LYS A 112 -0.52 -11.40 -15.03
CA LYS A 112 -0.89 -11.56 -16.45
C LYS A 112 0.14 -12.36 -17.25
N SER A 113 1.42 -12.18 -16.97
CA SER A 113 2.50 -12.92 -17.62
C SER A 113 2.64 -14.37 -17.11
N GLY A 114 2.09 -14.69 -15.94
CA GLY A 114 2.05 -16.04 -15.38
C GLY A 114 0.98 -16.94 -16.02
N GLU A 115 -0.04 -16.36 -16.67
CA GLU A 115 -1.11 -17.11 -17.35
C GLU A 115 -0.69 -17.73 -18.70
N VAL A 116 0.54 -17.50 -19.18
CA VAL A 116 1.02 -18.04 -20.48
C VAL A 116 1.84 -19.33 -20.37
N SER A 117 1.98 -19.91 -19.18
CA SER A 117 2.72 -21.17 -18.99
C SER A 117 1.79 -22.35 -18.66
N GLY A 118 0.80 -22.57 -19.52
CA GLY A 118 -0.07 -23.74 -19.52
C GLY A 118 -0.39 -24.17 -20.94
N VAL A 119 0.65 -24.55 -21.70
CA VAL A 119 0.52 -25.28 -22.98
C VAL A 119 1.10 -26.68 -22.78
#